data_AF-A0A9W8PY61-F1
#
_entry.id   AF-A0A9W8PY61-F1
#
_cell.length_a   1.000
_cell.length_b   1.000
_cell.length_c   1.000
_cell.angle_alpha   90.00
_cell.angle_beta   90.00
_cell.angle_gamma   90.00
#
_symmetry.space_group_name_H-M   'P 1'
#
loop_
_entity.id
_entity.type
_entity.pdbx_description
1 polymer ?
#
loop_
_entity_poly.entity_id
_entity_poly.type
_entity_poly.pdbx_seq_one_letter_code
_entity_poly.pdbx_strand_id
1 'polypeptide(L)'
;MGDFVDSKLDLSIIKPSFTSSSEPENPRSRSLIEALSLELHIEGGYFRQTDANPTTIPSTYSSNALSDETVELSGGTRKGYSANTRRLSTTIFYLLTPRQSKGNFHRNRSRVIHTLHRGRGRYVLIHPDGRIESFIVGNAVEKGERLQWIVEGDVWKASYLLPAEQTSTHEADEQETDGLLISETVVPGFEYEDHEFLTRQGISDLLKEDQVRELDWLVRDSE
;
A
#
# COMPACT_ATOMS: atom_id res chain seq x y z
N MET A 1 19.29 -14.00 11.09
CA MET A 1 18.89 -15.04 10.11
C MET A 1 17.96 -15.96 10.86
N GLY A 2 16.68 -15.60 10.91
CA GLY A 2 15.67 -16.32 11.69
C GLY A 2 15.12 -17.46 10.86
N ASP A 3 14.98 -18.63 11.48
CA ASP A 3 14.38 -19.80 10.86
C ASP A 3 12.98 -19.46 10.35
N PHE A 4 12.79 -19.56 9.03
CA PHE A 4 11.46 -19.57 8.42
C PHE A 4 10.79 -20.88 8.83
N VAL A 5 10.09 -20.86 9.96
CA VAL A 5 9.14 -21.92 10.29
C VAL A 5 7.99 -21.77 9.29
N ASP A 6 7.81 -22.79 8.46
CA ASP A 6 6.70 -22.96 7.51
C ASP A 6 5.38 -23.22 8.27
N SER A 7 5.05 -22.35 9.22
CA SER A 7 3.72 -22.30 9.80
C SER A 7 2.83 -21.66 8.74
N LYS A 8 2.01 -22.49 8.10
CA LYS A 8 0.97 -22.07 7.16
C LYS A 8 0.25 -20.85 7.73
N LEU A 9 0.38 -19.71 7.06
CA LEU A 9 -0.22 -18.44 7.49
C LEU A 9 -1.73 -18.63 7.65
N ASP A 10 -2.26 -18.40 8.85
CA ASP A 10 -3.70 -18.39 9.09
C ASP A 10 -4.29 -17.11 8.51
N LEU A 11 -4.93 -17.20 7.35
CA LEU A 11 -5.52 -16.04 6.67
C LEU A 11 -6.76 -15.50 7.40
N SER A 12 -7.37 -16.29 8.29
CA SER A 12 -8.59 -15.87 9.00
C SER A 12 -8.36 -14.73 10.00
N ILE A 13 -7.10 -14.40 10.29
CA ILE A 13 -6.71 -13.22 11.09
C ILE A 13 -6.62 -11.94 10.25
N ILE A 14 -6.61 -12.05 8.91
CA ILE A 14 -6.53 -10.92 7.98
C ILE A 14 -7.95 -10.43 7.70
N LYS A 15 -8.45 -9.60 8.60
CA LYS A 15 -9.81 -9.03 8.51
C LYS A 15 -9.77 -7.52 8.68
N PRO A 16 -10.70 -6.79 8.06
CA PRO A 16 -10.78 -5.35 8.23
C PRO A 16 -11.02 -5.00 9.70
N SER A 17 -10.18 -4.13 10.26
CA SER A 17 -10.42 -3.57 11.60
C SER A 17 -11.27 -2.31 11.56
N PHE A 18 -11.27 -1.63 10.43
CA PHE A 18 -12.09 -0.45 10.16
C PHE A 18 -12.82 -0.67 8.84
N THR A 19 -14.11 -0.35 8.83
CA THR A 19 -14.90 -0.29 7.59
C THR A 19 -15.00 1.14 7.12
N SER A 20 -14.89 1.36 5.81
CA SER A 20 -15.10 2.68 5.22
C SER A 20 -16.43 3.26 5.68
N SER A 21 -16.41 4.52 6.11
CA SER A 21 -17.59 5.25 6.59
C SER A 21 -17.95 6.39 5.64
N SER A 22 -19.25 6.69 5.51
CA SER A 22 -19.71 7.90 4.85
C SER A 22 -19.42 9.17 5.66
N GLU A 23 -19.19 9.03 6.97
CA GLU A 23 -18.92 10.13 7.89
C GLU A 23 -17.62 10.87 7.56
N PRO A 24 -17.58 12.20 7.67
CA PRO A 24 -16.39 13.00 7.39
C PRO A 24 -15.14 12.53 8.16
N GLU A 25 -13.96 12.84 7.61
CA GLU A 25 -12.70 12.60 8.33
C GLU A 25 -12.71 13.24 9.72
N ASN A 26 -12.19 12.49 10.71
CA ASN A 26 -12.06 13.01 12.07
C ASN A 26 -11.10 14.23 12.09
N PRO A 27 -11.23 15.15 13.07
CA PRO A 27 -10.47 16.40 13.08
C PRO A 27 -8.95 16.21 12.98
N ARG A 28 -8.41 15.15 13.62
CA ARG A 28 -6.98 14.85 13.62
C ARG A 28 -6.48 14.41 12.25
N SER A 29 -7.21 13.53 11.58
CA SER A 29 -6.91 13.07 10.21
C SER A 29 -7.01 14.23 9.23
N ARG A 30 -8.06 15.06 9.35
CA ARG A 30 -8.25 16.26 8.51
C ARG A 30 -7.09 17.25 8.65
N SER A 31 -6.71 17.58 9.89
CA SER A 31 -5.59 18.50 10.14
C SER A 31 -4.29 17.99 9.52
N LEU A 32 -4.04 16.68 9.57
CA LEU A 32 -2.87 16.09 8.93
C LEU A 32 -2.93 16.14 7.40
N ILE A 33 -4.06 15.76 6.82
CA ILE A 33 -4.30 15.79 5.37
C ILE A 33 -4.03 17.21 4.85
N GLU A 34 -4.55 18.23 5.53
CA GLU A 34 -4.30 19.63 5.18
C GLU A 34 -2.82 20.01 5.33
N ALA A 35 -2.20 19.70 6.48
CA ALA A 35 -0.81 20.08 6.77
C ALA A 35 0.21 19.47 5.78
N LEU A 36 -0.05 18.26 5.30
CA LEU A 36 0.81 17.57 4.32
C LEU A 36 0.32 17.74 2.87
N SER A 37 -0.77 18.49 2.65
CA SER A 37 -1.40 18.67 1.33
C SER A 37 -1.68 17.33 0.63
N LEU A 38 -2.25 16.38 1.37
CA LEU A 38 -2.57 15.05 0.85
C LEU A 38 -3.87 15.08 0.02
N GLU A 39 -3.90 14.28 -1.03
CA GLU A 39 -5.05 14.05 -1.90
C GLU A 39 -5.44 12.57 -1.88
N LEU A 40 -6.67 12.23 -2.29
CA LEU A 40 -7.09 10.82 -2.35
C LEU A 40 -6.24 10.04 -3.36
N HIS A 41 -5.78 8.85 -2.96
CA HIS A 41 -5.04 7.95 -3.85
C HIS A 41 -6.02 7.02 -4.59
N ILE A 42 -5.73 6.70 -5.86
CA ILE A 42 -6.51 5.74 -6.67
C ILE A 42 -6.50 4.32 -6.08
N GLU A 43 -5.52 4.02 -5.24
CA GLU A 43 -5.38 2.74 -4.52
C GLU A 43 -6.24 2.70 -3.25
N GLY A 44 -6.78 3.84 -2.80
CA GLY A 44 -7.34 4.03 -1.46
C GLY A 44 -6.34 4.70 -0.52
N GLY A 45 -6.84 5.38 0.52
CA GLY A 45 -6.02 6.25 1.36
C GLY A 45 -5.79 7.64 0.75
N TYR A 46 -4.82 8.35 1.30
CA TYR A 46 -4.36 9.65 0.84
C TYR A 46 -2.87 9.64 0.54
N PHE A 47 -2.41 10.49 -0.38
CA PHE A 47 -1.00 10.61 -0.69
C PHE A 47 -0.59 12.01 -1.12
N ARG A 48 0.72 12.21 -1.21
CA ARG A 48 1.32 13.36 -1.90
C ARG A 48 2.71 13.01 -2.36
N GLN A 49 3.02 13.21 -3.64
CA GLN A 49 4.42 13.15 -4.09
C GLN A 49 5.21 14.34 -3.54
N THR A 50 6.27 14.05 -2.80
CA THR A 50 7.12 15.03 -2.11
C THR A 50 8.44 15.26 -2.84
N ASP A 51 8.93 14.27 -3.57
CA ASP A 51 10.15 14.38 -4.38
C ASP A 51 10.03 13.57 -5.67
N ALA A 52 10.65 14.10 -6.72
CA ALA A 52 10.90 13.40 -7.97
C ALA A 52 12.28 13.82 -8.48
N ASN A 53 13.22 12.88 -8.49
CA ASN A 53 14.59 13.19 -8.87
C ASN A 53 14.65 13.74 -10.30
N PRO A 54 15.30 14.88 -10.56
CA PRO A 54 15.37 15.47 -11.89
C PRO A 54 16.24 14.65 -12.86
N THR A 55 17.11 13.79 -12.33
CA THR A 55 17.95 12.91 -13.14
C THR A 55 17.12 11.76 -13.68
N THR A 56 17.28 11.48 -14.97
CA THR A 56 16.67 10.34 -15.64
C THR A 56 17.72 9.31 -16.04
N ILE A 57 17.31 8.05 -16.04
CA ILE A 57 18.10 6.89 -16.50
C ILE A 57 17.34 6.17 -17.62
N PRO A 58 18.02 5.40 -18.47
CA PRO A 58 17.35 4.49 -19.40
C PRO A 58 16.39 3.54 -18.67
N SER A 59 15.19 3.38 -19.20
CA SER A 59 14.22 2.40 -18.69
C SER A 59 14.64 0.99 -19.10
N THR A 60 14.53 0.04 -18.17
CA THR A 60 14.69 -1.40 -18.44
C THR A 60 13.35 -2.11 -18.62
N TYR A 61 12.24 -1.40 -18.52
CA TYR A 61 10.90 -1.96 -18.60
C TYR A 61 10.36 -1.98 -20.03
N SER A 62 9.32 -2.78 -20.24
CA SER A 62 8.55 -2.76 -21.49
C SER A 62 7.94 -1.38 -21.72
N SER A 63 7.85 -0.98 -22.99
CA SER A 63 7.20 0.26 -23.40
C SER A 63 5.68 0.22 -23.30
N ASN A 64 5.08 -0.97 -23.12
CA ASN A 64 3.65 -1.11 -22.92
C ASN A 64 3.32 -0.86 -21.46
N ALA A 65 2.18 -0.22 -21.17
CA ALA A 65 1.67 -0.12 -19.81
C ALA A 65 1.35 -1.52 -19.25
N LEU A 66 1.42 -1.68 -17.92
CA LEU A 66 0.85 -2.85 -17.25
C LEU A 66 -0.68 -2.87 -17.37
N SER A 67 -1.32 -1.70 -17.31
CA SER A 67 -2.78 -1.56 -17.38
C SER A 67 -3.15 -0.21 -17.99
N ASP A 68 -3.77 -0.25 -19.18
CA ASP A 68 -4.30 0.96 -19.82
C ASP A 68 -5.41 1.60 -18.96
N GLU A 69 -6.21 0.78 -18.28
CA GLU A 69 -7.25 1.23 -17.33
C GLU A 69 -6.64 2.04 -16.18
N THR A 70 -5.50 1.61 -15.63
CA THR A 70 -4.81 2.34 -14.57
C THR A 70 -4.32 3.70 -15.06
N VAL A 71 -3.78 3.76 -16.28
CA VAL A 71 -3.31 5.01 -16.89
C VAL A 71 -4.48 5.96 -17.12
N GLU A 72 -5.64 5.46 -17.54
CA GLU A 72 -6.86 6.27 -17.70
C GLU A 72 -7.35 6.79 -16.34
N LEU A 73 -7.42 5.93 -15.33
CA LEU A 73 -7.84 6.28 -13.96
C LEU A 73 -6.96 7.36 -13.33
N SER A 74 -5.67 7.39 -13.66
CA SER A 74 -4.74 8.41 -13.17
C SER A 74 -4.78 9.73 -13.94
N GLY A 75 -5.66 9.86 -14.94
CA GLY A 75 -5.72 11.04 -15.82
C GLY A 75 -4.63 11.07 -16.90
N GLY A 76 -4.06 9.92 -17.23
CA GLY A 76 -3.01 9.74 -18.23
C GLY A 76 -1.59 9.83 -17.69
N THR A 77 -0.62 9.74 -18.61
CA THR A 77 0.80 9.91 -18.27
C THR A 77 1.12 11.36 -17.97
N ARG A 78 2.07 11.58 -17.05
CA ARG A 78 2.56 12.94 -16.75
C ARG A 78 3.11 13.65 -17.99
N LYS A 79 3.13 14.99 -17.96
CA LYS A 79 3.79 15.81 -18.98
C LYS A 79 5.28 15.44 -19.09
N GLY A 80 5.75 15.27 -20.33
CA GLY A 80 7.15 14.91 -20.63
C GLY A 80 7.52 13.49 -20.20
N TYR A 81 6.53 12.59 -20.07
CA TYR A 81 6.77 11.17 -19.93
C TYR A 81 7.43 10.59 -21.19
N SER A 82 8.29 9.58 -21.01
CA SER A 82 8.84 8.75 -22.08
C SER A 82 9.02 7.34 -21.56
N ALA A 83 8.50 6.35 -22.28
CA ALA A 83 8.66 4.94 -21.92
C ALA A 83 10.13 4.47 -21.87
N ASN A 84 11.02 5.17 -22.57
CA ASN A 84 12.45 4.83 -22.67
C ASN A 84 13.29 5.34 -21.50
N THR A 85 12.73 6.14 -20.59
CA THR A 85 13.46 6.66 -19.43
C THR A 85 12.65 6.53 -18.14
N ARG A 86 13.35 6.55 -17.01
CA ARG A 86 12.76 6.66 -15.68
C ARG A 86 13.49 7.73 -14.89
N ARG A 87 12.78 8.42 -13.99
CA ARG A 87 13.46 9.21 -12.96
C ARG A 87 14.27 8.28 -12.06
N LEU A 88 15.37 8.76 -11.48
CA LEU A 88 16.14 7.95 -10.53
C LEU A 88 15.28 7.46 -9.37
N SER A 89 14.44 8.33 -8.83
CA SER A 89 13.52 8.00 -7.74
C SER A 89 12.33 8.94 -7.71
N THR A 90 11.27 8.49 -7.06
CA THR A 90 10.16 9.34 -6.58
C THR A 90 9.90 8.99 -5.12
N THR A 91 9.46 9.97 -4.34
CA THR A 91 9.05 9.77 -2.95
C THR A 91 7.67 10.36 -2.71
N ILE A 92 6.84 9.66 -1.94
CA ILE A 92 5.52 10.13 -1.53
C ILE A 92 5.39 10.09 0.00
N PHE A 93 4.43 10.85 0.53
CA PHE A 93 3.70 10.45 1.72
C PHE A 93 2.50 9.58 1.33
N TYR A 94 2.17 8.57 2.14
CA TYR A 94 0.96 7.77 2.04
C TYR A 94 0.31 7.62 3.42
N LEU A 95 -1.01 7.80 3.49
CA LEU A 95 -1.79 7.83 4.72
C LEU A 95 -3.05 6.97 4.60
N LEU A 96 -3.23 6.04 5.54
CA LEU A 96 -4.53 5.44 5.84
C LEU A 96 -5.17 6.10 7.06
N THR A 97 -6.48 6.32 7.00
CA THR A 97 -7.31 6.87 8.08
C THR A 97 -8.45 5.89 8.40
N PRO A 98 -9.18 6.02 9.51
CA PRO A 98 -10.35 5.18 9.76
C PRO A 98 -11.40 5.21 8.64
N ARG A 99 -11.56 6.36 7.96
CA ARG A 99 -12.49 6.50 6.83
C ARG A 99 -11.91 5.90 5.54
N GLN A 100 -10.64 6.17 5.24
CA GLN A 100 -9.89 5.61 4.11
C GLN A 100 -8.87 4.58 4.63
N SER A 101 -9.38 3.44 5.07
CA SER A 101 -8.64 2.47 5.91
C SER A 101 -7.91 1.37 5.14
N LYS A 102 -8.00 1.39 3.81
CA LYS A 102 -7.52 0.32 2.94
C LYS A 102 -6.76 0.90 1.74
N GLY A 103 -5.59 0.33 1.45
CA GLY A 103 -4.93 0.36 0.16
C GLY A 103 -5.16 -0.96 -0.56
N ASN A 104 -5.83 -0.93 -1.71
CA ASN A 104 -6.21 -2.11 -2.49
C ASN A 104 -4.99 -2.80 -3.10
N PHE A 105 -5.13 -4.09 -3.42
CA PHE A 105 -4.08 -4.85 -4.09
C PHE A 105 -3.67 -4.22 -5.43
N HIS A 106 -2.41 -3.86 -5.51
CA HIS A 106 -1.76 -3.37 -6.71
C HIS A 106 -0.30 -3.83 -6.75
N ARG A 107 0.35 -3.71 -7.89
CA ARG A 107 1.78 -3.99 -8.04
C ARG A 107 2.45 -2.91 -8.88
N ASN A 108 3.77 -2.86 -8.74
CA ASN A 108 4.63 -1.98 -9.52
C ASN A 108 5.75 -2.81 -10.18
N ARG A 109 6.27 -2.35 -11.33
CA ARG A 109 7.52 -2.93 -11.88
C ARG A 109 8.73 -2.62 -11.00
N SER A 110 8.79 -1.38 -10.52
CA SER A 110 9.84 -0.96 -9.60
C SER A 110 9.56 -1.46 -8.20
N ARG A 111 10.64 -1.83 -7.49
CA ARG A 111 10.59 -2.06 -6.05
C ARG A 111 10.26 -0.76 -5.31
N VAL A 112 9.65 -0.93 -4.15
CA VAL A 112 9.22 0.18 -3.29
C VAL A 112 9.75 -0.01 -1.88
N ILE A 113 10.46 1.01 -1.39
CA ILE A 113 10.96 1.09 -0.01
C ILE A 113 9.94 1.87 0.80
N HIS A 114 9.46 1.30 1.89
CA HIS A 114 8.45 1.91 2.76
C HIS A 114 9.07 2.21 4.12
N THR A 115 8.81 3.39 4.66
CA THR A 115 9.30 3.82 5.99
C THR A 115 8.13 4.36 6.81
N LEU A 116 7.94 3.81 8.01
CA LEU A 116 6.92 4.22 8.96
C LEU A 116 7.27 5.59 9.56
N HIS A 117 6.30 6.52 9.58
CA HIS A 117 6.39 7.76 10.35
C HIS A 117 5.56 7.69 11.62
N ARG A 118 4.34 7.17 11.54
CA ARG A 118 3.46 6.98 12.69
C ARG A 118 2.33 6.01 12.40
N GLY A 119 1.70 5.54 13.47
CA GLY A 119 0.51 4.71 13.37
C GLY A 119 0.82 3.23 13.21
N ARG A 120 -0.19 2.48 12.78
CA ARG A 120 -0.12 1.02 12.74
C ARG A 120 -1.00 0.43 11.65
N GLY A 121 -0.51 -0.57 10.96
CA GLY A 121 -1.27 -1.25 9.91
C GLY A 121 -0.75 -2.63 9.61
N ARG A 122 -1.43 -3.33 8.71
CA ARG A 122 -1.00 -4.62 8.19
C ARG A 122 -0.79 -4.54 6.70
N TYR A 123 0.31 -5.11 6.24
CA TYR A 123 0.55 -5.40 4.84
C TYR A 123 0.19 -6.85 4.53
N VAL A 124 -0.35 -7.06 3.34
CA VAL A 124 -0.61 -8.38 2.76
C VAL A 124 0.02 -8.38 1.38
N LEU A 125 0.91 -9.34 1.13
CA LEU A 125 1.62 -9.51 -0.13
C LEU A 125 1.24 -10.84 -0.77
N ILE A 126 1.05 -10.84 -2.10
CA ILE A 126 0.93 -12.06 -2.89
C ILE A 126 2.09 -12.08 -3.88
N HIS A 127 2.99 -13.03 -3.69
CA HIS A 127 4.17 -13.23 -4.55
C HIS A 127 3.76 -13.92 -5.87
N PRO A 128 4.55 -13.78 -6.96
CA PRO A 128 4.21 -14.37 -8.27
C PRO A 128 4.01 -15.89 -8.27
N ASP A 129 4.57 -16.59 -7.28
CA ASP A 129 4.42 -18.03 -7.08
C ASP A 129 3.15 -18.42 -6.29
N GLY A 130 2.30 -17.45 -5.94
CA GLY A 130 1.09 -17.62 -5.14
C GLY A 130 1.35 -17.65 -3.63
N ARG A 131 2.59 -17.49 -3.16
CA ARG A 131 2.89 -17.40 -1.72
C ARG A 131 2.33 -16.10 -1.15
N ILE A 132 1.62 -16.22 -0.02
CA ILE A 132 1.08 -15.09 0.72
C ILE A 132 2.02 -14.75 1.88
N GLU A 133 2.37 -13.48 2.03
CA GLU A 133 3.10 -12.95 3.18
C GLU A 133 2.26 -11.86 3.85
N SER A 134 2.22 -11.84 5.19
CA SER A 134 1.58 -10.75 5.92
C SER A 134 2.37 -10.39 7.16
N PHE A 135 2.47 -9.10 7.44
CA PHE A 135 3.18 -8.56 8.59
C PHE A 135 2.55 -7.24 9.04
N ILE A 136 2.79 -6.90 10.31
CA ILE A 136 2.34 -5.65 10.90
C ILE A 136 3.46 -4.62 10.78
N VAL A 137 3.06 -3.39 10.46
CA VAL A 137 3.92 -2.20 10.46
C VAL A 137 3.48 -1.31 11.62
N GLY A 138 4.43 -0.87 12.42
CA GLY A 138 4.16 -0.20 13.69
C GLY A 138 5.42 -0.10 14.55
N ASN A 139 5.29 0.53 15.72
CA ASN A 139 6.42 0.86 16.59
C ASN A 139 6.84 -0.28 17.53
N ALA A 140 6.06 -1.36 17.65
CA ALA A 140 6.39 -2.47 18.55
C ALA A 140 7.41 -3.43 17.91
N VAL A 141 8.61 -2.93 17.61
CA VAL A 141 9.69 -3.67 16.92
C VAL A 141 10.10 -4.92 17.68
N GLU A 142 10.17 -4.84 19.00
CA GLU A 142 10.47 -5.99 19.89
C GLU A 142 9.39 -7.08 19.83
N LYS A 143 8.19 -6.76 19.31
CA LYS A 143 7.09 -7.71 19.04
C LYS A 143 7.02 -8.15 17.57
N GLY A 144 8.00 -7.76 16.74
CA GLY A 144 8.10 -8.14 15.33
C GLY A 144 7.43 -7.17 14.35
N GLU A 145 6.95 -6.01 14.78
CA GLU A 145 6.44 -4.98 13.87
C GLU A 145 7.58 -4.32 13.08
N ARG A 146 7.31 -3.95 11.82
CA ARG A 146 8.32 -3.38 10.92
C ARG A 146 8.22 -1.85 10.87
N LEU A 147 9.34 -1.16 11.08
CA LEU A 147 9.50 0.28 10.81
C LEU A 147 9.84 0.57 9.35
N GLN A 148 10.53 -0.36 8.69
CA GLN A 148 10.91 -0.25 7.28
C GLN A 148 10.78 -1.61 6.62
N TRP A 149 10.30 -1.64 5.39
CA TRP A 149 10.20 -2.85 4.58
C TRP A 149 10.28 -2.52 3.10
N ILE A 150 10.61 -3.51 2.30
CA ILE A 150 10.70 -3.40 0.86
C ILE A 150 9.72 -4.39 0.24
N VAL A 151 8.92 -3.91 -0.70
CA VAL A 151 8.17 -4.78 -1.62
C VAL A 151 8.91 -4.74 -2.95
N GLU A 152 9.34 -5.91 -3.43
CA GLU A 152 9.99 -6.04 -4.74
C GLU A 152 8.99 -5.83 -5.87
N GLY A 153 9.51 -5.57 -7.07
CA GLY A 153 8.69 -5.49 -8.28
C GLY A 153 7.86 -6.76 -8.53
N ASP A 154 6.73 -6.60 -9.20
CA ASP A 154 5.78 -7.66 -9.56
C ASP A 154 5.06 -8.38 -8.39
N VAL A 155 5.36 -8.02 -7.14
CA VAL A 155 4.64 -8.50 -5.96
C VAL A 155 3.37 -7.66 -5.75
N TRP A 156 2.22 -8.32 -5.62
CA TRP A 156 0.98 -7.64 -5.26
C TRP A 156 1.04 -7.21 -3.79
N LYS A 157 0.78 -5.94 -3.51
CA LYS A 157 0.71 -5.40 -2.15
C LYS A 157 -0.66 -4.77 -1.89
N ALA A 158 -1.20 -5.06 -0.71
CA ALA A 158 -2.33 -4.36 -0.12
C ALA A 158 -1.98 -3.99 1.32
N SER A 159 -2.64 -2.97 1.85
CA SER A 159 -2.48 -2.57 3.23
C SER A 159 -3.80 -2.15 3.86
N TYR A 160 -3.91 -2.29 5.18
CA TYR A 160 -5.06 -1.78 5.90
C TYR A 160 -4.71 -1.32 7.31
N LEU A 161 -5.50 -0.38 7.81
CA LEU A 161 -5.31 0.25 9.11
C LEU A 161 -5.62 -0.74 10.25
N LEU A 162 -4.76 -0.72 11.27
CA LEU A 162 -5.01 -1.43 12.54
C LEU A 162 -5.25 -0.41 13.67
N PRO A 163 -5.97 -0.80 14.73
CA PRO A 163 -6.03 0.00 15.95
C PRO A 163 -4.63 0.21 16.50
N ALA A 164 -4.47 1.29 17.28
CA ALA A 164 -3.25 1.53 18.04
C ALA A 164 -2.93 0.31 18.92
N GLU A 165 -1.64 0.12 19.22
CA GLU A 165 -1.26 -0.92 20.17
C GLU A 165 -1.78 -0.53 21.56
N GLN A 166 -2.40 -1.48 22.27
CA GLN A 166 -2.90 -1.24 23.62
C GLN A 166 -1.70 -1.12 24.58
N THR A 167 -1.08 0.05 24.65
CA THR A 167 -0.10 0.34 25.68
C THR A 167 -0.82 0.57 27.00
N SER A 168 -0.58 -0.34 27.94
CA SER A 168 -1.31 -0.52 29.20
C SER A 168 -1.12 0.60 30.24
N THR A 169 -1.43 1.86 29.92
CA THR A 169 -1.37 2.94 30.94
C THR A 169 -2.47 4.00 30.89
N HIS A 170 -3.29 4.08 29.85
CA HIS A 170 -4.45 4.98 29.85
C HIS A 170 -5.65 4.30 29.19
N GLU A 171 -6.84 4.56 29.74
CA GLU A 171 -8.14 4.30 29.09
C GLU A 171 -8.19 5.12 27.80
N ALA A 172 -7.45 4.70 26.78
CA ALA A 172 -7.62 5.19 25.43
C ALA A 172 -8.91 4.54 24.92
N ASP A 173 -9.86 5.36 24.47
CA ASP A 173 -11.01 4.88 23.72
C ASP A 173 -10.50 3.89 22.66
N GLU A 174 -10.98 2.64 22.72
CA GLU A 174 -10.51 1.51 21.89
C GLU A 174 -10.61 1.77 20.37
N GLN A 175 -11.19 2.90 19.98
CA GLN A 175 -11.44 3.34 18.61
C GLN A 175 -10.56 4.51 18.14
N GLU A 176 -9.71 5.10 18.98
CA GLU A 176 -8.85 6.21 18.55
C GLU A 176 -7.52 5.69 17.97
N THR A 177 -7.29 5.92 16.67
CA THR A 177 -6.05 5.58 15.95
C THR A 177 -5.45 6.82 15.29
N ASP A 178 -4.12 6.88 15.26
CA ASP A 178 -3.33 7.94 14.63
C ASP A 178 -3.32 7.89 13.10
N GLY A 179 -4.04 6.92 12.52
CA GLY A 179 -3.93 6.50 11.13
C GLY A 179 -2.71 5.62 10.92
N LEU A 180 -2.28 5.46 9.67
CA LEU A 180 -1.00 4.87 9.28
C LEU A 180 -0.35 5.82 8.28
N LEU A 181 0.69 6.54 8.71
CA LEU A 181 1.45 7.44 7.84
C LEU A 181 2.83 6.85 7.57
N ILE A 182 3.16 6.77 6.29
CA ILE A 182 4.44 6.25 5.80
C ILE A 182 5.00 7.17 4.72
N SER A 183 6.28 6.99 4.40
CA SER A 183 6.83 7.38 3.10
C SER A 183 7.11 6.16 2.25
N GLU A 184 6.86 6.29 0.95
CA GLU A 184 7.28 5.31 -0.04
C GLU A 184 8.29 5.94 -0.99
N THR A 185 9.42 5.29 -1.21
CA THR A 185 10.42 5.66 -2.21
C THR A 185 10.51 4.56 -3.25
N VAL A 186 10.25 4.92 -4.51
CA VAL A 186 10.25 4.01 -5.65
C VAL A 186 11.52 4.22 -6.46
N VAL A 187 12.22 3.12 -6.78
CA VAL A 187 13.48 3.15 -7.54
C VAL A 187 13.51 2.01 -8.57
N PRO A 188 13.64 2.29 -9.88
CA PRO A 188 13.52 3.61 -10.52
C PRO A 188 12.16 4.29 -10.25
N GLY A 189 12.11 5.61 -10.34
CA GLY A 189 10.95 6.43 -9.96
C GLY A 189 9.63 6.01 -10.61
N PHE A 190 8.54 6.19 -9.87
CA PHE A 190 7.19 5.78 -10.22
C PHE A 190 6.67 6.44 -11.50
N GLU A 191 5.97 5.66 -12.30
CA GLU A 191 5.16 6.08 -13.45
C GLU A 191 3.92 5.17 -13.52
N TYR A 192 2.74 5.71 -13.85
CA TYR A 192 1.50 4.92 -13.87
C TYR A 192 1.50 3.77 -14.89
N GLU A 193 2.33 3.83 -15.93
CA GLU A 193 2.50 2.70 -16.85
C GLU A 193 3.12 1.45 -16.19
N ASP A 194 3.81 1.63 -15.06
CA ASP A 194 4.43 0.54 -14.30
C ASP A 194 3.52 0.04 -13.17
N HIS A 195 2.29 0.54 -13.06
CA HIS A 195 1.33 0.22 -12.01
C HIS A 195 0.12 -0.53 -12.58
N GLU A 196 -0.39 -1.50 -11.82
CA GLU A 196 -1.69 -2.10 -12.10
C GLU A 196 -2.37 -2.61 -10.82
N PHE A 197 -3.71 -2.67 -10.87
CA PHE A 197 -4.52 -3.26 -9.81
C PHE A 197 -4.74 -4.75 -10.03
N LEU A 198 -4.79 -5.52 -8.94
CA LEU A 198 -5.17 -6.92 -9.00
C LEU A 198 -6.67 -6.99 -9.31
N THR A 199 -7.05 -7.81 -10.29
CA THR A 199 -8.47 -8.00 -10.63
C THR A 199 -9.08 -9.18 -9.88
N ARG A 200 -10.42 -9.25 -9.83
CA ARG A 200 -11.15 -10.40 -9.26
C ARG A 200 -10.79 -11.72 -9.95
N GLN A 201 -10.57 -11.68 -11.27
CA GLN A 201 -10.06 -12.84 -12.01
C GLN A 201 -8.61 -13.13 -11.64
N GLY A 202 -7.75 -12.11 -11.59
CA GLY A 202 -6.34 -12.26 -11.28
C GLY A 202 -6.07 -12.90 -9.92
N ILE A 203 -6.81 -12.51 -8.87
CA ILE A 203 -6.66 -13.16 -7.55
C ILE A 203 -7.11 -14.63 -7.58
N SER A 204 -8.12 -14.95 -8.39
CA SER A 204 -8.63 -16.33 -8.56
C SER A 204 -7.67 -17.21 -9.36
N ASP A 205 -6.89 -16.61 -10.27
CA ASP A 205 -5.86 -17.32 -11.04
C ASP A 205 -4.60 -17.60 -10.18
N LEU A 206 -4.34 -16.76 -9.17
CA LEU A 206 -3.15 -16.85 -8.31
C LEU A 206 -3.36 -17.74 -7.08
N LEU A 207 -4.57 -17.77 -6.53
CA LEU A 207 -4.85 -18.34 -5.21
C LEU A 207 -5.94 -19.41 -5.26
N LYS A 208 -5.96 -20.28 -4.25
CA LYS A 208 -7.05 -21.25 -4.05
C LYS A 208 -8.32 -20.54 -3.57
N GLU A 209 -9.48 -21.12 -3.85
CA GLU A 209 -10.79 -20.53 -3.54
C GLU A 209 -10.96 -20.14 -2.07
N ASP A 210 -10.42 -20.94 -1.13
CA ASP A 210 -10.44 -20.61 0.29
C ASP A 210 -9.59 -19.39 0.63
N GLN A 211 -8.44 -19.22 -0.02
CA GLN A 211 -7.58 -18.04 0.14
C GLN A 211 -8.18 -16.80 -0.51
N VAL A 212 -8.83 -16.96 -1.67
CA VAL A 212 -9.56 -15.87 -2.34
C VAL A 212 -10.63 -15.32 -1.43
N ARG A 213 -11.47 -16.17 -0.83
CA ARG A 213 -12.55 -15.74 0.09
C ARG A 213 -12.07 -14.93 1.28
N GLU A 214 -10.85 -15.15 1.75
CA GLU A 214 -10.29 -14.40 2.89
C GLU A 214 -9.66 -13.05 2.47
N LEU A 215 -9.30 -12.88 1.19
CA LEU A 215 -8.50 -11.75 0.71
C LEU A 215 -9.18 -10.88 -0.36
N ASP A 216 -10.30 -11.33 -0.93
CA ASP A 216 -10.97 -10.63 -2.04
C ASP A 216 -11.48 -9.23 -1.66
N TRP A 217 -11.74 -8.97 -0.39
CA TRP A 217 -12.11 -7.64 0.12
C TRP A 217 -10.98 -6.60 -0.01
N LEU A 218 -9.74 -7.04 -0.23
CA LEU A 218 -8.58 -6.19 -0.55
C LEU A 218 -8.43 -5.89 -2.04
N VAL A 219 -9.20 -6.57 -2.90
CA VAL A 219 -9.27 -6.26 -4.33
C VAL A 219 -10.10 -5.00 -4.53
N ARG A 220 -9.67 -4.13 -5.45
CA ARG A 220 -10.42 -2.92 -5.81
C ARG A 220 -11.76 -3.31 -6.41
N ASP A 221 -12.84 -2.68 -5.97
CA ASP A 221 -14.13 -2.82 -6.63
C ASP A 221 -14.07 -2.07 -7.97
N SER A 222 -14.46 -2.75 -9.05
CA SER A 222 -14.62 -2.13 -10.36
C SER A 222 -15.81 -1.17 -10.31
N GLU A 223 -15.56 0.12 -10.53
CA GLU A 223 -16.61 1.13 -10.75
C GLU A 223 -17.28 0.96 -12.12
#